data_AF-A0A0Q6K0P2-F1
#
_entry.id   AF-A0A0Q6K0P2-F1
#
_cell.length_a   1.000
_cell.length_b   1.000
_cell.length_c   1.000
_cell.angle_alpha   90.00
_cell.angle_beta   90.00
_cell.angle_gamma   90.00
#
_symmetry.space_group_name_H-M   'P 1'
#
loop_
_entity.id
_entity.type
_entity.pdbx_description
1 polymer ?
#
loop_
_entity_poly.entity_id
_entity_poly.type
_entity_poly.pdbx_seq_one_letter_code
_entity_poly.pdbx_strand_id
1 'polypeptide(L)'
;MSAYLPEGSTLDDNGKYDAGHGMRYTPYYRDVALSQLDGIWFWHPCGHEIDIPRGPRPGPNGRTNEKWDYTNTECPEKLTIRASIMCDCGFHGYLTNGRWEPC
;
A
#
# COMPACT_ATOMS: atom_id res chain seq x y z
N MET A 1 -18.23 -4.22 0.22
CA MET A 1 -18.15 -2.82 0.69
C MET A 1 -17.23 -2.07 -0.25
N SER A 2 -17.58 -0.86 -0.67
CA SER A 2 -16.71 -0.02 -1.50
C SER A 2 -15.57 0.50 -0.63
N ALA A 3 -14.33 0.36 -1.08
CA ALA A 3 -13.17 0.94 -0.41
C ALA A 3 -13.11 2.44 -0.70
N TYR A 4 -12.94 3.26 0.34
CA TYR A 4 -12.75 4.71 0.21
C TYR A 4 -11.26 5.04 0.21
N LEU A 5 -10.84 5.95 -0.67
CA LEU A 5 -9.44 6.38 -0.81
C LEU A 5 -9.29 7.83 -0.34
N PRO A 6 -8.08 8.25 0.08
CA PRO A 6 -7.78 9.65 0.31
C PRO A 6 -8.12 10.53 -0.89
N GLU A 7 -8.41 11.80 -0.64
CA GLU A 7 -8.77 12.75 -1.69
C GLU A 7 -7.74 12.77 -2.84
N GLY A 8 -8.24 12.75 -4.07
CA GLY A 8 -7.42 12.76 -5.30
C GLY A 8 -6.71 11.44 -5.60
N SER A 9 -6.78 10.44 -4.72
CA SER A 9 -6.14 9.15 -4.95
C SER A 9 -7.01 8.18 -5.73
N THR A 10 -6.36 7.40 -6.58
CA THR A 10 -6.97 6.34 -7.38
C THR A 10 -6.05 5.13 -7.38
N LEU A 11 -6.54 3.94 -7.75
CA LEU A 11 -5.65 2.78 -7.87
C LEU A 11 -4.67 2.90 -9.06
N ASP A 12 -4.86 3.88 -9.93
CA ASP A 12 -3.99 4.16 -11.08
C ASP A 12 -2.94 5.25 -10.75
N ASP A 13 -2.93 5.83 -9.55
CA ASP A 13 -2.01 6.92 -9.16
C ASP A 13 -0.59 6.45 -8.79
N ASN A 14 -0.33 5.14 -8.87
CA ASN A 14 0.92 4.49 -8.49
C ASN A 14 1.33 4.73 -7.03
N GLY A 15 0.35 4.79 -6.13
CA GLY A 15 0.57 4.99 -4.71
C GLY A 15 0.68 6.46 -4.32
N LYS A 16 -0.15 6.88 -3.38
CA LYS A 16 -0.20 8.26 -2.86
C LYS A 16 1.07 8.64 -2.11
N TYR A 17 1.62 7.70 -1.35
CA TYR A 17 2.78 7.94 -0.48
C TYR A 17 3.98 7.13 -0.95
N ASP A 18 5.10 7.83 -1.16
CA ASP A 18 6.40 7.22 -1.45
C ASP A 18 7.10 6.81 -0.16
N ALA A 19 7.23 5.50 0.05
CA ALA A 19 7.86 4.92 1.24
C ALA A 19 9.38 4.70 1.05
N GLY A 20 9.94 4.99 -0.12
CA GLY A 20 11.33 4.70 -0.47
C GLY A 20 11.55 3.25 -0.92
N HIS A 21 12.76 2.94 -1.40
CA HIS A 21 13.14 1.61 -1.90
C HIS A 21 12.22 1.05 -3.02
N GLY A 22 11.61 1.95 -3.78
CA GLY A 22 10.63 1.59 -4.82
C GLY A 22 9.26 1.18 -4.29
N MET A 23 9.04 1.24 -2.97
CA MET A 23 7.76 0.97 -2.33
C MET A 23 6.90 2.22 -2.27
N ARG A 24 5.63 2.09 -2.65
CA ARG A 24 4.62 3.12 -2.50
C ARG A 24 3.34 2.51 -1.94
N TYR A 25 2.52 3.32 -1.28
CA TYR A 25 1.27 2.83 -0.72
C TYR A 25 0.17 3.89 -0.71
N THR A 26 -1.07 3.40 -0.70
CA THR A 26 -2.28 4.20 -0.53
C THR A 26 -3.16 3.49 0.50
N PRO A 27 -3.47 4.12 1.65
CA PRO A 27 -4.42 3.57 2.60
C PRO A 27 -5.82 3.56 1.99
N TYR A 28 -6.64 2.60 2.39
CA TYR A 28 -8.05 2.56 2.03
C TYR A 28 -8.91 2.28 3.26
N TYR A 29 -10.12 2.83 3.24
CA TYR A 29 -10.96 3.00 4.42
C TYR A 29 -12.34 2.40 4.19
N ARG A 30 -13.02 2.09 5.30
CA ARG A 30 -14.39 1.53 5.29
C ARG A 30 -15.48 2.59 5.15
N ASP A 31 -15.14 3.83 5.48
CA ASP A 31 -16.09 4.93 5.56
C ASP A 31 -15.60 6.15 4.76
N VAL A 32 -16.57 6.99 4.36
CA VAL A 32 -16.32 8.21 3.59
C VAL A 32 -15.61 9.30 4.40
N ALA A 33 -15.66 9.24 5.73
CA ALA A 33 -14.94 10.16 6.61
C ALA A 33 -13.46 9.78 6.78
N LEU A 34 -13.03 8.66 6.17
CA LEU A 34 -11.67 8.10 6.25
C LEU A 34 -11.23 7.83 7.69
N SER A 35 -12.15 7.44 8.57
CA SER A 35 -11.89 7.28 10.00
C SER A 35 -11.48 5.84 10.38
N GLN A 36 -11.92 4.85 9.60
CA GLN A 36 -11.63 3.44 9.83
C GLN A 36 -10.77 2.87 8.72
N LEU A 37 -9.47 2.74 9.00
CA LEU A 37 -8.51 2.10 8.10
C LEU A 37 -8.89 0.63 7.90
N ASP A 38 -9.05 0.22 6.65
CA ASP A 38 -9.27 -1.18 6.27
C ASP A 38 -7.98 -1.83 5.78
N GLY A 39 -7.03 -1.06 5.28
CA GLY A 39 -5.68 -1.54 4.97
C GLY A 39 -4.93 -0.60 4.04
N ILE A 40 -3.89 -1.12 3.38
CA ILE A 40 -3.16 -0.40 2.33
C ILE A 40 -3.17 -1.20 1.03
N TRP A 41 -3.26 -0.47 -0.07
CA TRP A 41 -2.76 -0.91 -1.36
C TRP A 41 -1.29 -0.55 -1.45
N PHE A 42 -0.47 -1.42 -2.05
CA PHE A 42 0.94 -1.16 -2.20
C PHE A 42 1.47 -1.52 -3.60
N TRP A 43 2.51 -0.77 -3.98
CA TRP A 43 3.26 -0.90 -5.20
C TRP A 43 4.71 -1.09 -4.83
N HIS A 44 5.38 -2.05 -5.45
CA HIS A 44 6.79 -2.31 -5.23
C HIS A 44 7.43 -2.73 -6.56
N PRO A 45 8.76 -2.66 -6.71
CA PRO A 45 9.42 -2.87 -8.00
C PRO A 45 9.50 -4.36 -8.34
N CYS A 46 8.37 -4.99 -8.66
CA CYS A 46 8.35 -6.38 -9.10
C CYS A 46 8.53 -6.50 -10.62
N GLY A 47 9.37 -7.45 -11.05
CA GLY A 47 9.54 -7.78 -12.46
C GLY A 47 8.30 -8.41 -13.10
N HIS A 48 7.34 -8.89 -12.29
CA HIS A 48 6.12 -9.55 -12.79
C HIS A 48 5.15 -8.60 -13.51
N GLU A 49 5.31 -7.28 -13.39
CA GLU A 49 4.59 -6.33 -14.27
C GLU A 49 5.04 -6.43 -15.74
N ILE A 50 6.25 -6.95 -16.00
CA ILE A 50 6.80 -7.09 -17.35
C ILE A 50 6.24 -8.35 -18.05
N ASP A 51 5.96 -9.42 -17.29
CA ASP A 51 5.60 -10.74 -17.86
C ASP A 51 4.08 -11.03 -17.89
N ILE A 52 3.26 -10.22 -17.24
CA ILE A 52 1.80 -10.31 -17.32
C ILE A 52 1.27 -8.91 -17.67
N PRO A 53 0.89 -8.64 -18.93
CA PRO A 53 0.36 -7.34 -19.31
C PRO A 53 -1.01 -7.17 -18.65
N ARG A 54 -1.05 -6.60 -17.45
CA ARG A 54 -2.29 -6.15 -16.77
C ARG A 54 -2.80 -4.88 -17.45
N GLY A 55 -3.11 -4.97 -18.74
CA GLY A 55 -3.63 -3.84 -19.51
C GLY A 55 -2.73 -2.58 -19.44
N PRO A 56 -3.24 -1.43 -19.87
CA PRO A 56 -2.44 -0.21 -20.01
C PRO A 56 -2.12 0.53 -18.69
N ARG A 57 -2.34 -0.06 -17.50
CA ARG A 57 -2.27 0.70 -16.22
C ARG A 57 -1.61 -0.08 -15.09
N PRO A 58 -0.53 0.42 -14.47
CA PRO A 58 0.08 -0.17 -13.29
C PRO A 58 -0.80 0.10 -12.05
N GLY A 59 -1.71 -0.81 -11.76
CA GLY A 59 -2.45 -0.86 -10.51
C GLY A 59 -1.62 -1.47 -9.37
N PRO A 60 -2.12 -1.51 -8.13
CA PRO A 60 -1.35 -2.03 -6.99
C PRO A 60 -0.97 -3.50 -7.17
N ASN A 61 0.26 -3.82 -6.74
CA ASN A 61 0.85 -5.15 -6.81
C ASN A 61 0.41 -6.02 -5.63
N GLY A 62 -0.17 -5.42 -4.59
CA GLY A 62 -0.84 -6.14 -3.50
C GLY A 62 -1.65 -5.25 -2.56
N ARG A 63 -2.30 -5.89 -1.59
CA ARG A 63 -2.96 -5.21 -0.46
C ARG A 63 -2.86 -6.00 0.82
N THR A 64 -2.93 -5.28 1.93
CA THR A 64 -3.20 -5.82 3.25
C THR A 64 -4.72 -5.83 3.53
N ASN A 65 -5.14 -6.01 4.78
CA ASN A 65 -6.54 -5.91 5.21
C ASN A 65 -6.64 -5.53 6.70
N GLU A 66 -7.84 -5.51 7.26
CA GLU A 66 -8.13 -5.01 8.61
C GLU A 66 -7.54 -5.88 9.72
N LYS A 67 -7.15 -7.11 9.39
CA LYS A 67 -6.60 -8.08 10.36
C LYS A 67 -5.12 -7.85 10.64
N TRP A 68 -4.50 -6.93 9.91
CA TRP A 68 -3.13 -6.52 10.13
C TRP A 68 -3.07 -5.42 11.19
N ASP A 69 -1.98 -5.42 11.95
CA ASP A 69 -1.76 -4.40 12.98
C ASP A 69 -1.13 -3.14 12.36
N TYR A 70 -1.88 -2.04 12.41
CA TYR A 70 -1.43 -0.72 12.00
C TYR A 70 -1.24 0.22 13.19
N THR A 71 -0.27 1.12 13.11
CA THR A 71 -0.15 2.28 14.00
C THR A 71 0.03 3.56 13.21
N ASN A 72 -0.19 4.72 13.85
CA ASN A 72 -0.22 6.05 13.24
C ASN A 72 -1.32 6.19 12.17
N THR A 73 -2.49 5.58 12.41
CA THR A 73 -3.61 5.55 11.45
C THR A 73 -4.21 6.93 11.16
N GLU A 74 -4.00 7.87 12.08
CA GLU A 74 -4.39 9.28 12.01
C GLU A 74 -3.43 10.16 11.19
N CYS A 75 -2.23 9.68 10.90
CA CYS A 75 -1.24 10.33 10.02
C CYS A 75 -0.81 9.35 8.93
N PRO A 76 -1.63 9.17 7.88
CA PRO A 76 -1.47 8.05 6.96
C PRO A 76 -0.15 8.08 6.17
N GLU A 77 0.48 9.24 6.00
CA GLU A 77 1.81 9.38 5.42
C GLU A 77 2.95 8.85 6.33
N LYS A 78 2.65 8.56 7.60
CA LYS A 78 3.55 7.99 8.61
C LYS A 78 3.06 6.62 9.10
N LEU A 79 2.24 5.93 8.31
CA LEU A 79 1.67 4.65 8.70
C LEU A 79 2.77 3.62 9.03
N THR A 80 2.52 2.78 10.02
CA THR A 80 3.37 1.65 10.37
C THR A 80 2.56 0.36 10.34
N ILE A 81 3.17 -0.71 9.84
CA ILE A 81 2.63 -2.06 9.80
C ILE A 81 3.56 -2.94 10.64
N ARG A 82 3.02 -3.64 11.65
CA ARG A 82 3.86 -4.47 12.53
C ARG A 82 4.39 -5.76 11.88
N ALA A 83 3.73 -6.23 10.83
CA ALA A 83 4.12 -7.42 10.09
C ALA A 83 4.94 -7.06 8.84
N SER A 84 5.85 -7.94 8.46
CA SER A 84 6.57 -7.81 7.18
C SER A 84 5.68 -8.26 6.01
N ILE A 85 5.79 -7.58 4.88
CA ILE A 85 5.16 -7.95 3.61
C ILE A 85 6.22 -8.64 2.75
N MET A 86 5.91 -9.84 2.26
CA MET A 86 6.75 -10.60 1.34
C MET A 86 5.99 -10.83 0.04
N CYS A 87 6.57 -10.43 -1.08
CA CYS A 87 6.10 -10.75 -2.42
C CYS A 87 6.86 -11.96 -2.99
N ASP A 88 6.23 -12.70 -3.89
CA ASP A 88 6.82 -13.83 -4.60
C ASP A 88 8.08 -13.45 -5.41
N CYS A 89 8.24 -12.18 -5.79
CA CYS A 89 9.45 -11.70 -6.48
C CYS A 89 10.66 -11.50 -5.54
N GLY A 90 10.55 -11.86 -4.27
CA GLY A 90 11.59 -11.70 -3.25
C GLY A 90 11.63 -10.31 -2.61
N PHE A 91 10.73 -9.40 -2.98
CA PHE A 91 10.60 -8.11 -2.29
C PHE A 91 10.02 -8.34 -0.89
N HIS A 92 10.82 -8.06 0.15
CA HIS A 92 10.49 -8.34 1.54
C HIS A 92 10.96 -7.20 2.45
N GLY A 93 10.12 -6.83 3.40
CA GLY A 93 10.36 -5.72 4.32
C GLY A 93 9.12 -5.36 5.10
N TYR A 94 9.15 -4.23 5.80
CA TYR A 94 8.02 -3.71 6.57
C TYR A 94 7.90 -2.19 6.41
N LEU A 95 6.69 -1.68 6.57
CA LEU A 95 6.42 -0.24 6.55
C LEU A 95 6.48 0.29 7.99
N THR A 96 7.38 1.22 8.28
CA THR A 96 7.51 1.86 9.59
C THR A 96 7.63 3.37 9.43
N ASN A 97 6.79 4.11 10.16
CA ASN A 97 6.72 5.56 10.12
C ASN A 97 6.67 6.14 8.69
N GLY A 98 5.91 5.49 7.80
CA GLY A 98 5.79 5.86 6.40
C GLY A 98 6.99 5.52 5.51
N ARG A 99 7.97 4.78 6.03
CA ARG A 99 9.17 4.34 5.30
C ARG A 99 9.21 2.82 5.17
N TRP A 100 9.62 2.35 4.02
CA TRP A 100 9.85 0.94 3.78
C TRP A 100 11.26 0.56 4.23
N GLU A 101 11.36 -0.46 5.09
CA GLU A 101 12.61 -1.02 5.56
C GLU A 101 12.76 -2.44 5.00
N PRO A 102 13.76 -2.69 4.14
CA PRO A 102 14.05 -4.03 3.63
C PRO A 102 14.43 -5.01 4.76
N CYS A 103 14.08 -6.29 4.58
CA CYS A 103 14.51 -7.39 5.44
C CYS A 103 15.69 -8.17 4.85
#